data_AF-A0A5E4RNQ1-F1
#
_entry.id   AF-A0A5E4RNQ1-F1
#
_cell.length_a   1.000
_cell.length_b   1.000
_cell.length_c   1.000
_cell.angle_alpha   90.00
_cell.angle_beta   90.00
_cell.angle_gamma   90.00
#
_symmetry.space_group_name_H-M   'P 1'
#
loop_
_entity.id
_entity.type
_entity.pdbx_description
1 polymer ?
#
loop_
_entity_poly.entity_id
_entity_poly.type
_entity_poly.pdbx_seq_one_letter_code
_entity_poly.pdbx_strand_id
1 'polypeptide(L)'
;MNLQQINLGSTPTGGDGDTVRSAFAKTNQNSTDISEKFTAVDTAVAGKMPANPGGGVDKVVMGSGALDNAINPRWQIKSSSGPMLEFHIPGSTALGNFMDPAGNLYWARTDGGGSASGAARMYLTPTGSLSILGTLSQGSDYRLKTDVIELDPDDVLERVMRFRGVEYTSIFDPDGGRLPGGLAHEVSEAFPLLVQGTKDAVEAAPDIDGKPVARYQRMNYVGLVVYTTVGLQATVRRLEAAEKTIGSLVGRIEALERMMPSEGQAGHETGE
;
A
#
# COMPACT_ATOMS: atom_id res chain seq x y z
N MET A 1 24.77 35.84 21.93
CA MET A 1 24.62 37.32 22.01
C MET A 1 25.06 37.70 23.41
N ASN A 2 26.07 38.56 23.56
CA ASN A 2 26.52 38.98 24.90
C ASN A 2 25.73 40.23 25.30
N LEU A 3 24.95 40.15 26.38
CA LEU A 3 24.26 41.31 26.92
C LEU A 3 25.29 42.30 27.47
N GLN A 4 25.21 43.56 27.05
CA GLN A 4 26.11 44.60 27.53
C GLN A 4 25.66 45.06 28.92
N GLN A 5 26.57 45.01 29.89
CA GLN A 5 26.31 45.54 31.23
C GLN A 5 26.39 47.07 31.27
N ILE A 6 25.57 47.68 32.11
CA ILE A 6 25.61 49.11 32.38
C ILE A 6 26.85 49.39 33.24
N ASN A 7 27.81 50.15 32.70
CA ASN A 7 29.01 50.56 33.42
C ASN A 7 28.71 51.83 34.24
N LEU A 8 28.94 51.76 35.56
CA LEU A 8 28.62 52.83 36.51
C LEU A 8 29.82 53.66 36.93
N GLY A 9 31.01 53.38 36.40
CA GLY A 9 32.26 54.07 36.79
C GLY A 9 32.59 53.92 38.28
N SER A 10 33.46 54.79 38.80
CA SER A 10 33.89 54.78 40.21
C SER A 10 32.80 55.23 41.17
N THR A 11 32.82 54.71 42.39
CA THR A 11 31.87 55.05 43.46
C THR A 11 31.96 56.55 43.82
N PRO A 12 30.82 57.27 44.00
CA PRO A 12 30.83 58.65 44.48
C PRO A 12 31.39 58.75 45.91
N THR A 13 32.03 59.86 46.26
CA THR A 13 32.67 60.09 47.58
C THR A 13 31.72 60.62 48.67
N GLY A 14 30.41 60.67 48.41
CA GLY A 14 29.40 61.22 49.33
C GLY A 14 28.71 60.15 50.19
N GLY A 15 28.30 60.54 51.40
CA GLY A 15 27.70 59.64 52.43
C GLY A 15 26.22 59.31 52.25
N ASP A 16 25.53 59.94 51.29
CA ASP A 16 24.10 59.69 51.04
C ASP A 16 23.96 58.58 49.98
N GLY A 17 23.40 57.44 50.38
CA GLY A 17 23.37 56.20 49.59
C GLY A 17 22.98 56.36 48.11
N ASP A 18 23.82 55.80 47.22
CA ASP A 18 23.66 55.82 45.76
C ASP A 18 22.59 54.81 45.29
N THR A 19 21.32 55.22 45.42
CA THR A 19 20.15 54.41 45.05
C THR A 19 20.09 54.12 43.54
N VAL A 20 20.65 55.01 42.70
CA VAL A 20 20.72 54.85 41.24
C VAL A 20 21.71 53.75 40.86
N ARG A 21 22.91 53.74 41.47
CA ARG A 21 23.87 52.64 41.29
C ARG A 21 23.34 51.31 41.80
N SER A 22 22.57 51.34 42.89
CA SER A 22 21.90 50.16 43.43
C SER A 22 20.84 49.60 42.46
N ALA A 23 20.07 50.46 41.79
CA ALA A 23 19.11 50.05 40.77
C ALA A 23 19.80 49.43 39.55
N PHE A 24 20.87 50.07 39.03
CA PHE A 24 21.61 49.55 37.89
C PHE A 24 22.38 48.26 38.19
N ALA A 25 22.91 48.09 39.41
CA ALA A 25 23.49 46.83 39.85
C ALA A 25 22.47 45.70 39.82
N LYS A 26 21.24 45.95 40.30
CA LYS A 26 20.12 45.00 40.21
C LYS A 26 19.72 44.71 38.77
N THR A 27 19.72 45.71 37.88
CA THR A 27 19.46 45.51 36.45
C THR A 27 20.50 44.59 35.83
N ASN A 28 21.80 44.84 36.07
CA ASN A 28 22.88 43.99 35.56
C ASN A 28 22.75 42.55 36.10
N GLN A 29 22.45 42.39 37.39
CA GLN A 29 22.22 41.07 37.99
C GLN A 29 21.05 40.34 37.32
N ASN A 30 19.90 41.01 37.17
CA ASN A 30 18.74 40.44 36.50
C ASN A 30 19.04 40.05 35.04
N SER A 31 19.82 40.86 34.32
CA SER A 31 20.24 40.54 32.95
C SER A 31 21.16 39.31 32.89
N THR A 32 22.09 39.18 33.84
CA THR A 32 22.92 37.97 33.98
C THR A 32 22.05 36.74 34.26
N ASP A 33 21.18 36.82 35.27
CA ASP A 33 20.29 35.71 35.66
C ASP A 33 19.40 35.26 34.50
N ILE A 34 18.88 36.21 33.71
CA ILE A 34 18.07 35.92 32.52
C ILE A 34 18.93 35.22 31.45
N SER A 35 20.13 35.73 31.17
CA SER A 35 21.03 35.12 30.18
C SER A 35 21.45 33.70 30.56
N GLU A 36 21.72 33.46 31.84
CA GLU A 36 22.04 32.14 32.37
C GLU A 36 20.84 31.19 32.26
N LYS A 37 19.63 31.66 32.59
CA LYS A 37 18.40 30.87 32.42
C LYS A 37 18.12 30.54 30.96
N PHE A 38 18.27 31.50 30.03
CA PHE A 38 18.13 31.22 28.60
C PHE A 38 19.17 30.21 28.12
N THR A 39 20.43 30.36 28.53
CA THR A 39 21.50 29.41 28.18
C THR A 39 21.22 28.01 28.73
N ALA A 40 20.70 27.92 29.96
CA ALA A 40 20.30 26.66 30.57
C ALA A 40 19.09 26.03 29.85
N VAL A 41 18.10 26.84 29.46
CA VAL A 41 16.95 26.39 28.66
C VAL A 41 17.40 25.91 27.29
N ASP A 42 18.24 26.67 26.58
CA ASP A 42 18.77 26.30 25.28
C ASP A 42 19.58 25.00 25.37
N THR A 43 20.41 24.85 26.41
CA THR A 43 21.15 23.61 26.68
C THR A 43 20.20 22.45 26.99
N ALA A 44 19.16 22.67 27.79
CA ALA A 44 18.18 21.65 28.14
C ALA A 44 17.30 21.25 26.94
N VAL A 45 16.93 22.21 26.08
CA VAL A 45 16.16 21.99 24.86
C VAL A 45 17.03 21.27 23.82
N ALA A 46 18.29 21.67 23.64
CA ALA A 46 19.25 20.96 22.79
C ALA A 46 19.54 19.54 23.28
N GLY A 47 19.49 19.30 24.60
CA GLY A 47 19.55 17.95 25.17
C GLY A 47 18.27 17.13 24.96
N LYS A 48 17.11 17.80 24.83
CA LYS A 48 15.78 17.17 24.62
C LYS A 48 15.41 17.01 23.14
N MET A 49 15.99 17.79 22.25
CA MET A 49 15.95 17.61 20.81
C MET A 49 17.24 16.88 20.40
N PRO A 50 17.27 15.53 20.44
CA PRO A 50 18.50 14.82 20.11
C PRO A 50 18.98 15.25 18.72
N ALA A 51 20.22 15.75 18.64
CA ALA A 51 20.92 15.89 17.37
C ALA A 51 20.73 14.60 16.57
N ASN A 52 20.39 14.71 15.28
CA ASN A 52 20.09 13.59 14.40
C ASN A 52 21.14 12.48 14.61
N PRO A 53 20.81 11.40 15.35
CA PRO A 53 21.82 10.53 15.89
C PRO A 53 21.94 9.37 14.92
N GLY A 54 22.91 9.45 14.02
CA GLY A 54 23.49 8.27 13.40
C GLY A 54 24.08 7.34 14.46
N GLY A 55 23.25 6.67 15.27
CA GLY A 55 23.69 5.66 16.24
C GLY A 55 22.82 5.41 17.48
N GLY A 56 21.87 6.26 17.86
CA GLY A 56 21.03 6.01 19.06
C GLY A 56 19.89 5.02 18.80
N VAL A 57 19.51 4.22 19.80
CA VAL A 57 18.28 3.39 19.86
C VAL A 57 17.16 4.18 20.59
N ASP A 58 15.90 3.91 20.23
CA ASP A 58 14.65 4.36 20.88
C ASP A 58 14.42 5.88 20.94
N LYS A 59 14.29 6.54 19.79
CA LYS A 59 14.02 7.99 19.70
C LYS A 59 12.99 8.34 18.62
N VAL A 60 12.22 9.41 18.89
CA VAL A 60 11.49 10.18 17.88
C VAL A 60 12.39 11.32 17.43
N VAL A 61 12.68 11.44 16.13
CA VAL A 61 13.60 12.45 15.58
C VAL A 61 12.96 13.20 14.41
N MET A 62 13.29 14.49 14.25
CA MET A 62 13.01 15.26 13.04
C MET A 62 14.31 15.39 12.23
N GLY A 63 14.39 14.77 11.05
CA GLY A 63 15.63 14.69 10.30
C GLY A 63 15.61 13.67 9.16
N SER A 64 16.65 13.67 8.33
CA SER A 64 16.87 12.72 7.23
C SER A 64 17.52 11.41 7.71
N GLY A 65 17.17 10.97 8.91
CA GLY A 65 17.84 9.88 9.61
C GLY A 65 18.08 8.65 8.74
N ALA A 66 19.29 8.10 8.94
CA ALA A 66 20.03 7.08 8.21
C ALA A 66 20.95 7.54 7.06
N LEU A 67 20.78 8.73 6.45
CA LEU A 67 21.57 9.11 5.27
C LEU A 67 22.49 10.34 5.48
N ASP A 68 22.03 11.37 6.18
CA ASP A 68 22.83 12.52 6.58
C ASP A 68 22.27 13.19 7.84
N ASN A 69 23.09 13.95 8.56
CA ASN A 69 22.69 14.63 9.81
C ASN A 69 21.87 15.91 9.55
N ALA A 70 21.23 16.04 8.39
CA ALA A 70 20.49 17.22 8.01
C ALA A 70 19.12 17.28 8.72
N ILE A 71 18.73 18.50 9.12
CA ILE A 71 17.36 18.76 9.55
C ILE A 71 16.46 18.67 8.31
N ASN A 72 15.48 17.78 8.37
CA ASN A 72 14.53 17.52 7.30
C ASN A 72 13.12 17.55 7.92
N PRO A 73 12.08 18.05 7.24
CA PRO A 73 10.70 18.14 7.76
C PRO A 73 10.00 16.77 7.96
N ARG A 74 10.75 15.70 8.22
CA ARG A 74 10.24 14.34 8.37
C ARG A 74 10.43 13.86 9.81
N TRP A 75 9.36 13.32 10.38
CA TRP A 75 9.38 12.68 11.69
C TRP A 75 9.68 11.19 11.51
N GLN A 76 10.63 10.68 12.28
CA GLN A 76 11.06 9.28 12.22
C GLN A 76 11.04 8.65 13.61
N ILE A 77 10.64 7.38 13.69
CA ILE A 77 10.71 6.54 14.89
C ILE A 77 11.79 5.49 14.64
N LYS A 78 12.85 5.49 15.46
CA LYS A 78 13.93 4.49 15.38
C LYS A 78 13.98 3.67 16.65
N SER A 79 13.87 2.35 16.53
CA SER A 79 14.03 1.38 17.62
C SER A 79 14.76 0.13 17.12
N SER A 80 15.56 -0.50 17.98
CA SER A 80 16.20 -1.80 17.71
C SER A 80 15.21 -2.97 17.81
N SER A 81 14.01 -2.73 18.35
CA SER A 81 13.05 -3.77 18.76
C SER A 81 11.78 -3.80 17.89
N GLY A 82 11.81 -3.09 16.75
CA GLY A 82 10.65 -2.84 15.91
C GLY A 82 10.01 -1.48 16.25
N PRO A 83 10.24 -0.42 15.46
CA PRO A 83 9.64 0.88 15.72
C PRO A 83 8.12 0.78 15.64
N MET A 84 7.42 1.33 16.63
CA MET A 84 5.96 1.23 16.73
C MET A 84 5.29 2.56 17.03
N LEU A 85 4.11 2.76 16.44
CA LEU A 85 3.14 3.78 16.80
C LEU A 85 1.84 3.10 17.28
N GLU A 86 1.44 3.38 18.51
CA GLU A 86 0.22 2.83 19.10
C GLU A 86 -0.89 3.87 19.27
N PHE A 87 -2.12 3.42 19.07
CA PHE A 87 -3.35 4.20 19.26
C PHE A 87 -4.16 3.59 20.39
N HIS A 88 -4.43 4.41 21.41
CA HIS A 88 -5.14 4.01 22.63
C HIS A 88 -6.44 4.78 22.75
N ILE A 89 -7.54 4.06 22.99
CA ILE A 89 -8.84 4.64 23.37
C ILE A 89 -9.27 3.96 24.66
N PRO A 90 -9.59 4.71 25.74
CA PRO A 90 -10.06 4.12 26.98
C PRO A 90 -11.22 3.14 26.76
N GLY A 91 -11.11 1.94 27.33
CA GLY A 91 -12.12 0.88 27.20
C GLY A 91 -12.11 0.09 25.88
N SER A 92 -11.17 0.38 24.98
CA SER A 92 -10.96 -0.37 23.72
C SER A 92 -9.59 -1.03 23.69
N THR A 93 -9.45 -2.11 22.93
CA THR A 93 -8.12 -2.71 22.66
C THR A 93 -7.28 -1.75 21.83
N ALA A 94 -6.03 -1.53 22.23
CA ALA A 94 -5.09 -0.70 21.49
C ALA A 94 -4.75 -1.31 20.12
N LEU A 95 -4.44 -0.43 19.16
CA LEU A 95 -3.99 -0.82 17.83
C LEU A 95 -2.61 -0.23 17.56
N GLY A 96 -1.70 -1.05 17.06
CA GLY A 96 -0.32 -0.70 16.78
C GLY A 96 0.04 -0.81 15.31
N ASN A 97 0.91 0.09 14.87
CA ASN A 97 1.58 0.05 13.58
C ASN A 97 3.06 -0.14 13.84
N PHE A 98 3.66 -1.23 13.39
CA PHE A 98 5.08 -1.49 13.65
C PHE A 98 5.77 -2.15 12.48
N MET A 99 7.10 -2.03 12.42
CA MET A 99 7.93 -2.72 11.44
C MET A 99 8.69 -3.85 12.13
N ASP A 100 8.69 -5.05 11.54
CA ASP A 100 9.48 -6.17 12.05
C ASP A 100 10.96 -6.11 11.56
N PRO A 101 11.84 -6.99 12.05
CA PRO A 101 13.23 -7.03 11.58
C PRO A 101 13.41 -7.39 10.10
N ALA A 102 12.40 -7.98 9.45
CA ALA A 102 12.41 -8.27 8.02
C ALA A 102 11.94 -7.05 7.18
N GLY A 103 11.51 -5.96 7.82
CA GLY A 103 11.03 -4.75 7.17
C GLY A 103 9.54 -4.77 6.80
N ASN A 104 8.79 -5.77 7.25
CA ASN A 104 7.34 -5.84 7.03
C ASN A 104 6.63 -4.81 7.90
N LEU A 105 5.72 -4.03 7.32
CA LEU A 105 4.88 -3.08 8.04
C LEU A 105 3.58 -3.74 8.47
N TYR A 106 3.30 -3.78 9.77
CA TYR A 106 2.17 -4.46 10.39
C TYR A 106 1.13 -3.50 10.94
N TRP A 107 -0.13 -3.93 10.87
CA TRP A 107 -1.24 -3.44 11.66
C TRP A 107 -1.78 -4.57 12.53
N ALA A 108 -1.69 -4.41 13.84
CA ALA A 108 -2.12 -5.44 14.79
C ALA A 108 -2.79 -4.83 16.03
N ARG A 109 -3.43 -5.68 16.82
CA ARG A 109 -3.78 -5.34 18.19
C ARG A 109 -2.52 -5.32 19.03
N THR A 110 -2.49 -4.46 20.02
CA THR A 110 -1.44 -4.46 21.05
C THR A 110 -2.08 -4.53 22.43
N ASP A 111 -1.30 -5.00 23.39
CA ASP A 111 -1.68 -4.98 24.81
C ASP A 111 -1.46 -3.61 25.46
N GLY A 112 -1.01 -2.62 24.68
CA GLY A 112 -0.64 -1.30 25.15
C GLY A 112 0.71 -1.25 25.90
N GLY A 113 1.41 -2.38 25.98
CA GLY A 113 2.73 -2.54 26.61
C GLY A 113 3.87 -2.64 25.59
N GLY A 114 3.64 -2.25 24.34
CA GLY A 114 4.66 -2.33 23.31
C GLY A 114 4.74 -3.68 22.59
N SER A 115 3.85 -4.63 22.90
CA SER A 115 3.86 -5.98 22.34
C SER A 115 2.64 -6.24 21.46
N ALA A 116 2.84 -6.89 20.31
CA ALA A 116 1.74 -7.37 19.48
C ALA A 116 0.92 -8.39 20.27
N SER A 117 -0.38 -8.11 20.43
CA SER A 117 -1.34 -8.97 21.10
C SER A 117 -2.16 -9.73 20.06
N GLY A 118 -1.70 -10.93 19.71
CA GLY A 118 -2.34 -11.82 18.73
C GLY A 118 -1.87 -11.63 17.29
N ALA A 119 -2.65 -12.17 16.34
CA ALA A 119 -2.27 -12.19 14.92
C ALA A 119 -2.33 -10.81 14.26
N ALA A 120 -1.39 -10.56 13.35
CA ALA A 120 -1.42 -9.43 12.42
C ALA A 120 -2.76 -9.39 11.66
N ARG A 121 -3.40 -8.23 11.62
CA ARG A 121 -4.67 -8.03 10.90
C ARG A 121 -4.44 -7.67 9.45
N MET A 122 -3.38 -6.92 9.21
CA MET A 122 -2.89 -6.53 7.89
C MET A 122 -1.38 -6.38 7.97
N TYR A 123 -0.66 -6.76 6.92
CA TYR A 123 0.76 -6.42 6.78
C TYR A 123 1.17 -6.23 5.33
N LEU A 124 2.13 -5.34 5.12
CA LEU A 124 2.76 -5.03 3.84
C LEU A 124 4.23 -5.45 3.90
N THR A 125 4.64 -6.34 3.00
CA THR A 125 6.05 -6.74 2.91
C THR A 125 6.89 -5.65 2.22
N PRO A 126 8.22 -5.62 2.41
CA PRO A 126 9.10 -4.73 1.64
C PRO A 126 8.97 -4.88 0.12
N THR A 127 8.51 -6.05 -0.31
CA THR A 127 8.36 -6.44 -1.71
C THR A 127 7.02 -5.98 -2.30
N GLY A 128 6.17 -5.33 -1.49
CA GLY A 128 4.90 -4.74 -1.89
C GLY A 128 3.69 -5.66 -1.79
N SER A 129 3.85 -6.87 -1.24
CA SER A 129 2.74 -7.81 -1.03
C SER A 129 1.93 -7.39 0.20
N LEU A 130 0.63 -7.16 -0.01
CA LEU A 130 -0.32 -6.86 1.06
C LEU A 130 -1.07 -8.13 1.45
N SER A 131 -1.06 -8.45 2.74
CA SER A 131 -1.90 -9.49 3.32
C SER A 131 -2.89 -8.87 4.28
N ILE A 132 -4.16 -9.29 4.20
CA ILE A 132 -5.22 -8.91 5.12
C ILE A 132 -5.89 -10.17 5.64
N LEU A 133 -6.12 -10.24 6.95
CA LEU A 133 -6.80 -11.37 7.57
C LEU A 133 -8.31 -11.37 7.26
N GLY A 134 -8.86 -10.19 6.98
CA GLY A 134 -10.26 -10.01 6.59
C GLY A 134 -10.46 -9.90 5.08
N THR A 135 -11.59 -9.31 4.68
CA THR A 135 -11.95 -9.10 3.27
C THR A 135 -11.63 -7.68 2.82
N LEU A 136 -11.23 -7.52 1.56
CA LEU A 136 -11.18 -6.23 0.88
C LEU A 136 -12.57 -5.89 0.34
N SER A 137 -13.19 -4.82 0.85
CA SER A 137 -14.48 -4.31 0.34
C SER A 137 -14.26 -3.03 -0.46
N GLN A 138 -14.93 -2.90 -1.60
CA GLN A 138 -14.92 -1.71 -2.44
C GLN A 138 -16.33 -1.11 -2.52
N GLY A 139 -16.45 0.21 -2.37
CA GLY A 139 -17.73 0.90 -2.54
C GLY A 139 -18.25 0.75 -3.97
N SER A 140 -19.47 0.23 -4.14
CA SER A 140 -20.03 -0.11 -5.46
C SER A 140 -21.46 0.41 -5.71
N ASP A 141 -21.95 1.27 -4.82
CA ASP A 141 -23.28 1.89 -4.88
C ASP A 141 -23.49 2.68 -6.19
N TYR A 142 -24.69 2.62 -6.77
CA TYR A 142 -25.01 3.28 -8.05
C TYR A 142 -24.84 4.80 -7.99
N ARG A 143 -25.00 5.42 -6.82
CA ARG A 143 -24.81 6.87 -6.63
C ARG A 143 -23.35 7.31 -6.79
N LEU A 144 -22.42 6.35 -6.77
CA LEU A 144 -21.00 6.56 -7.02
C LEU A 144 -20.64 6.34 -8.50
N LYS A 145 -21.63 6.10 -9.38
CA LYS A 145 -21.41 5.69 -10.78
C LYS A 145 -22.20 6.59 -11.73
N THR A 146 -21.54 7.03 -12.80
CA THR A 146 -22.13 7.66 -13.97
C THR A 146 -21.74 6.87 -15.21
N ASP A 147 -22.38 7.14 -16.35
CA ASP A 147 -22.03 6.54 -17.65
C ASP A 147 -21.98 5.01 -17.62
N VAL A 148 -22.99 4.39 -17.00
CA VAL A 148 -23.10 2.94 -16.87
C VAL A 148 -23.44 2.34 -18.24
N ILE A 149 -22.50 1.57 -18.80
CA ILE A 149 -22.64 0.88 -20.08
C ILE A 149 -22.59 -0.62 -19.82
N GLU A 150 -23.54 -1.34 -20.41
CA GLU A 150 -23.57 -2.80 -20.36
C GLU A 150 -22.44 -3.41 -21.19
N LEU A 151 -21.85 -4.50 -20.68
CA LEU A 151 -20.81 -5.23 -21.39
C LEU A 151 -21.44 -6.13 -22.47
N ASP A 152 -20.92 -6.05 -23.70
CA ASP A 152 -21.28 -6.98 -24.77
C ASP A 152 -20.70 -8.38 -24.45
N PRO A 153 -21.54 -9.40 -24.21
CA PRO A 153 -21.07 -10.71 -23.80
C PRO A 153 -20.19 -11.43 -24.83
N ASP A 154 -20.43 -11.22 -26.12
CA ASP A 154 -19.67 -11.92 -27.18
C ASP A 154 -18.28 -11.30 -27.36
N ASP A 155 -18.19 -9.97 -27.33
CA ASP A 155 -16.91 -9.23 -27.32
C ASP A 155 -16.10 -9.56 -26.05
N VAL A 156 -16.74 -9.60 -24.88
CA VAL A 156 -16.07 -9.99 -23.63
C VAL A 156 -15.55 -11.43 -23.71
N LEU A 157 -16.34 -12.37 -24.22
CA LEU A 157 -15.89 -13.75 -24.38
C LEU A 157 -14.67 -13.83 -25.31
N GLU A 158 -14.69 -13.12 -26.43
CA GLU A 158 -13.53 -13.07 -27.35
C GLU A 158 -12.27 -12.54 -26.65
N ARG A 159 -12.39 -11.47 -25.88
CA ARG A 159 -11.26 -10.89 -25.11
C ARG A 159 -10.75 -11.83 -24.03
N VAL A 160 -11.66 -12.50 -23.31
CA VAL A 160 -11.30 -13.50 -22.29
C VAL A 160 -10.54 -14.66 -22.93
N MET A 161 -10.95 -15.13 -24.10
CA MET A 161 -10.26 -16.20 -24.83
C MET A 161 -8.86 -15.79 -25.35
N ARG A 162 -8.60 -14.48 -25.50
CA ARG A 162 -7.27 -13.94 -25.85
C ARG A 162 -6.36 -13.75 -24.63
N PHE A 163 -6.89 -13.84 -23.41
CA PHE A 163 -6.09 -13.66 -22.19
C PHE A 163 -5.05 -14.78 -22.05
N ARG A 164 -3.76 -14.42 -22.09
CA ARG A 164 -2.66 -15.37 -21.84
C ARG A 164 -2.31 -15.40 -20.36
N GLY A 165 -2.85 -16.37 -19.64
CA GLY A 165 -2.38 -16.70 -18.30
C GLY A 165 -0.95 -17.26 -18.34
N VAL A 166 -0.09 -16.76 -17.46
CA VAL A 166 1.30 -17.19 -17.33
C VAL A 166 1.63 -17.49 -15.88
N GLU A 167 2.68 -18.27 -15.68
CA GLU A 167 3.35 -18.38 -14.40
C GLU A 167 4.76 -17.81 -14.51
N TYR A 168 5.18 -17.06 -13.50
CA TYR A 168 6.46 -16.39 -13.47
C TYR A 168 7.10 -16.47 -12.09
N THR A 169 8.40 -16.19 -12.00
CA THR A 169 9.08 -15.92 -10.74
C THR A 169 9.30 -14.42 -10.62
N SER A 170 9.10 -13.86 -9.42
CA SER A 170 9.29 -12.43 -9.18
C SER A 170 10.71 -12.17 -8.69
N ILE A 171 11.38 -11.15 -9.24
CA ILE A 171 12.65 -10.67 -8.70
C ILE A 171 12.51 -10.05 -7.30
N PHE A 172 11.28 -9.73 -6.90
CA PHE A 172 10.95 -9.21 -5.57
C PHE A 172 10.51 -10.32 -4.62
N ASP A 173 10.35 -11.56 -5.06
CA ASP A 173 10.02 -12.66 -4.14
C ASP A 173 11.33 -13.29 -3.64
N PRO A 174 11.72 -13.07 -2.36
CA PRO A 174 12.96 -13.62 -1.81
C PRO A 174 12.92 -15.15 -1.75
N ASP A 175 11.73 -15.75 -1.69
CA ASP A 175 11.54 -17.20 -1.58
C ASP A 175 11.55 -17.88 -2.96
N GLY A 176 11.53 -17.11 -4.06
CA GLY A 176 11.67 -17.61 -5.43
C GLY A 176 10.49 -18.43 -5.94
N GLY A 177 9.29 -18.24 -5.37
CA GLY A 177 8.09 -18.98 -5.73
C GLY A 177 7.59 -18.69 -7.15
N ARG A 178 6.88 -19.67 -7.73
CA ARG A 178 6.12 -19.48 -8.97
C ARG A 178 4.78 -18.82 -8.63
N LEU A 179 4.48 -17.73 -9.34
CA LEU A 179 3.26 -16.94 -9.19
C LEU A 179 2.44 -17.01 -10.48
N PRO A 180 1.12 -17.26 -10.41
CA PRO A 180 0.24 -17.15 -11.56
C PRO A 180 -0.14 -15.69 -11.81
N GLY A 181 -0.33 -15.30 -13.07
CA GLY A 181 -0.80 -13.97 -13.43
C GLY A 181 -0.90 -13.70 -14.92
N GLY A 182 -0.98 -12.42 -15.27
CA GLY A 182 -0.92 -11.93 -16.65
C GLY A 182 0.13 -10.82 -16.80
N LEU A 183 0.65 -10.64 -18.02
CA LEU A 183 1.56 -9.54 -18.32
C LEU A 183 0.75 -8.27 -18.61
N ALA A 184 0.94 -7.23 -17.79
CA ALA A 184 0.10 -6.03 -17.82
C ALA A 184 -0.02 -5.38 -19.22
N HIS A 185 1.06 -5.32 -20.01
CA HIS A 185 0.99 -4.74 -21.35
C HIS A 185 0.16 -5.59 -22.33
N GLU A 186 0.23 -6.92 -22.25
CA GLU A 186 -0.60 -7.81 -23.08
C GLU A 186 -2.07 -7.72 -22.67
N VAL A 187 -2.32 -7.65 -21.36
CA VAL A 187 -3.68 -7.48 -20.84
C VAL A 187 -4.27 -6.12 -21.24
N SER A 188 -3.45 -5.08 -21.35
CA SER A 188 -3.93 -3.74 -21.73
C SER A 188 -4.53 -3.67 -23.13
N GLU A 189 -4.12 -4.56 -24.05
CA GLU A 189 -4.67 -4.63 -25.40
C GLU A 189 -6.13 -5.14 -25.41
N ALA A 190 -6.45 -6.13 -24.57
CA ALA A 190 -7.78 -6.72 -24.47
C ALA A 190 -8.66 -6.04 -23.41
N PHE A 191 -8.07 -5.63 -22.29
CA PHE A 191 -8.74 -5.09 -21.10
C PHE A 191 -8.06 -3.80 -20.62
N PRO A 192 -8.14 -2.71 -21.39
CA PRO A 192 -7.43 -1.46 -21.06
C PRO A 192 -7.84 -0.87 -19.71
N LEU A 193 -9.09 -1.04 -19.28
CA LEU A 193 -9.59 -0.55 -17.99
C LEU A 193 -9.02 -1.30 -16.78
N LEU A 194 -8.42 -2.47 -16.98
CA LEU A 194 -7.81 -3.25 -15.91
C LEU A 194 -6.34 -2.91 -15.69
N VAL A 195 -5.71 -2.12 -16.56
CA VAL A 195 -4.28 -1.83 -16.50
C VAL A 195 -4.04 -0.35 -16.26
N GLN A 196 -3.20 -0.05 -15.28
CA GLN A 196 -2.75 1.29 -14.98
C GLN A 196 -1.26 1.44 -15.29
N GLY A 197 -0.88 2.63 -15.76
CA GLY A 197 0.49 2.97 -16.11
C GLY A 197 0.84 2.69 -17.57
N THR A 198 1.96 3.24 -18.00
CA THR A 198 2.47 3.12 -19.38
C THR A 198 3.59 2.10 -19.42
N LYS A 199 3.64 1.29 -20.49
CA LYS A 199 4.70 0.30 -20.71
C LYS A 199 6.07 0.99 -20.74
N ASP A 200 7.04 0.41 -20.04
CA ASP A 200 8.43 0.87 -19.96
C ASP A 200 8.59 2.33 -19.45
N ALA A 201 7.59 2.84 -18.72
CA ALA A 201 7.68 4.15 -18.10
C ALA A 201 8.76 4.19 -17.03
N VAL A 202 9.41 5.35 -16.88
CA VAL A 202 10.39 5.64 -15.84
C VAL A 202 9.96 6.89 -15.07
N GLU A 203 10.32 6.97 -13.79
CA GLU A 203 10.17 8.18 -13.00
C GLU A 203 11.05 9.31 -13.57
N ALA A 204 10.61 10.55 -13.43
CA ALA A 204 11.32 11.71 -13.96
C ALA A 204 12.64 11.98 -13.20
N ALA A 205 12.69 11.63 -11.91
CA ALA A 205 13.88 11.73 -11.09
C ALA A 205 14.51 10.33 -10.93
N PRO A 206 15.85 10.22 -11.03
CA PRO A 206 16.55 8.99 -10.72
C PRO A 206 16.48 8.68 -9.21
N ASP A 207 16.83 7.45 -8.84
CA ASP A 207 17.00 7.07 -7.44
C ASP A 207 18.20 7.77 -6.79
N ILE A 208 18.42 7.45 -5.51
CA ILE A 208 19.53 7.99 -4.72
C ILE A 208 20.91 7.62 -5.27
N ASP A 209 21.01 6.55 -6.06
CA ASP A 209 22.23 6.09 -6.72
C ASP A 209 22.37 6.67 -8.15
N GLY A 210 21.44 7.54 -8.58
CA GLY A 210 21.41 8.11 -9.92
C GLY A 210 20.89 7.17 -11.01
N LYS A 211 20.29 6.02 -10.65
CA LYS A 211 19.73 5.05 -11.61
C LYS A 211 18.29 5.40 -11.98
N PRO A 212 17.85 5.14 -13.22
CA PRO A 212 16.46 5.30 -13.60
C PRO A 212 15.55 4.39 -12.77
N VAL A 213 14.48 4.94 -12.21
CA VAL A 213 13.47 4.17 -11.47
C VAL A 213 12.34 3.81 -12.41
N ALA A 214 12.10 2.52 -12.61
CA ALA A 214 10.99 2.05 -13.45
C ALA A 214 9.63 2.32 -12.79
N ARG A 215 8.69 2.88 -13.55
CA ARG A 215 7.28 3.00 -13.18
C ARG A 215 6.51 1.82 -13.77
N TYR A 216 6.43 0.74 -12.99
CA TYR A 216 5.77 -0.49 -13.42
C TYR A 216 4.26 -0.30 -13.66
N GLN A 217 3.77 -0.93 -14.73
CA GLN A 217 2.33 -1.08 -14.95
C GLN A 217 1.73 -2.01 -13.89
N ARG A 218 0.46 -1.77 -13.54
CA ARG A 218 -0.28 -2.52 -12.53
C ARG A 218 -1.59 -3.04 -13.10
N MET A 219 -2.04 -4.20 -12.64
CA MET A 219 -3.27 -4.83 -13.10
C MET A 219 -4.29 -4.96 -11.97
N ASN A 220 -5.54 -4.61 -12.24
CA ASN A 220 -6.67 -4.84 -11.37
C ASN A 220 -7.21 -6.27 -11.57
N TYR A 221 -6.60 -7.23 -10.86
CA TYR A 221 -7.02 -8.63 -10.89
C TYR A 221 -8.48 -8.85 -10.42
N VAL A 222 -8.97 -8.05 -9.46
CA VAL A 222 -10.35 -8.16 -8.98
C VAL A 222 -11.35 -7.77 -10.07
N GLY A 223 -11.04 -6.73 -10.86
CA GLY A 223 -11.88 -6.31 -11.98
C GLY A 223 -11.99 -7.38 -13.09
N LEU A 224 -10.97 -8.22 -13.26
CA LEU A 224 -11.00 -9.33 -14.23
C LEU A 224 -12.14 -10.32 -13.94
N VAL A 225 -12.52 -10.48 -12.67
CA VAL A 225 -13.64 -11.35 -12.27
C VAL A 225 -14.97 -10.94 -12.91
N VAL A 226 -15.19 -9.64 -13.11
CA VAL A 226 -16.42 -9.14 -13.76
C VAL A 226 -16.46 -9.59 -15.22
N TYR A 227 -15.35 -9.41 -15.95
CA TYR A 227 -15.24 -9.83 -17.35
C TYR A 227 -15.34 -11.34 -17.50
N THR A 228 -14.67 -12.12 -16.65
CA THR A 228 -14.76 -13.59 -16.70
C THR A 228 -16.17 -14.09 -16.36
N THR A 229 -16.89 -13.42 -15.45
CA THR A 229 -18.29 -13.74 -15.16
C THR A 229 -19.18 -13.52 -16.37
N VAL A 230 -19.05 -12.39 -17.07
CA VAL A 230 -19.81 -12.10 -18.29
C VAL A 230 -19.44 -13.06 -19.42
N GLY A 231 -18.16 -13.34 -19.62
CA GLY A 231 -17.70 -14.32 -20.60
C GLY A 231 -18.23 -15.74 -20.29
N LEU A 232 -18.26 -16.14 -19.02
CA LEU A 232 -18.84 -17.43 -18.61
C LEU A 232 -20.33 -17.49 -18.94
N GLN A 233 -21.10 -16.43 -18.65
CA GLN A 233 -22.52 -16.37 -19.02
C GLN A 233 -22.72 -16.49 -20.53
N ALA A 234 -21.86 -15.86 -21.34
CA ALA A 234 -21.89 -16.00 -22.79
C ALA A 234 -21.63 -17.45 -23.23
N THR A 235 -20.63 -18.10 -22.65
CA THR A 235 -20.31 -19.51 -22.90
C THR A 235 -21.50 -20.42 -22.56
N VAL A 236 -22.14 -20.22 -21.40
CA VAL A 236 -23.32 -21.00 -21.00
C VAL A 236 -24.47 -20.84 -22.01
N ARG A 237 -24.77 -19.61 -22.44
CA ARG A 237 -25.82 -19.37 -23.46
C ARG A 237 -25.52 -20.07 -24.79
N ARG A 238 -24.25 -20.08 -25.22
CA ARG A 238 -23.83 -20.80 -26.44
C ARG A 238 -23.96 -22.31 -26.28
N LEU A 239 -23.65 -22.84 -25.10
CA LEU A 239 -23.81 -24.26 -24.79
C LEU A 239 -25.28 -24.68 -24.85
N GLU A 240 -26.18 -23.93 -24.20
CA GLU A 240 -27.63 -24.20 -24.24
C GLU A 240 -28.18 -24.19 -25.68
N ALA A 241 -27.73 -23.24 -26.51
CA ALA A 241 -28.10 -23.18 -27.92
C ALA A 241 -27.59 -24.38 -28.73
N ALA A 242 -26.36 -24.82 -28.46
CA ALA A 242 -25.76 -25.99 -29.07
C ALA A 242 -26.51 -27.28 -28.68
N GLU A 243 -26.81 -27.45 -27.39
CA GLU A 243 -27.58 -28.59 -26.86
C GLU A 243 -28.97 -28.69 -27.50
N LYS A 244 -29.68 -27.57 -27.64
CA LYS A 244 -30.97 -27.52 -28.33
C LYS A 244 -30.85 -27.93 -29.80
N THR A 245 -29.81 -27.48 -30.48
CA THR A 245 -29.55 -27.84 -31.88
C THR A 245 -29.26 -29.32 -32.02
N ILE A 246 -28.40 -29.87 -31.16
CA ILE A 246 -28.08 -31.30 -31.10
C ILE A 246 -29.36 -32.11 -30.85
N GLY A 247 -30.19 -31.73 -29.87
CA GLY A 247 -31.46 -32.41 -29.59
C GLY A 247 -32.41 -32.41 -30.79
N SER A 248 -32.49 -31.29 -31.52
CA SER A 248 -33.29 -31.22 -32.75
C SER A 248 -32.74 -32.13 -33.86
N LEU A 249 -31.41 -32.19 -34.02
CA LEU A 249 -30.77 -33.05 -35.02
C LEU A 249 -30.96 -34.53 -34.70
N VAL A 250 -30.81 -34.92 -33.42
CA VAL A 250 -31.07 -36.29 -32.96
C VAL A 250 -32.52 -36.69 -33.27
N GLY A 251 -33.50 -35.84 -32.93
CA GLY A 251 -34.90 -36.14 -33.24
C GLY A 251 -35.18 -36.28 -34.74
N ARG A 252 -34.48 -35.52 -35.60
CA ARG A 252 -34.59 -35.66 -37.06
C ARG A 252 -33.97 -36.97 -37.57
N ILE A 253 -32.82 -37.38 -37.02
CA ILE A 253 -32.16 -38.64 -37.38
C ILE A 253 -33.05 -39.83 -37.02
N GLU A 254 -33.61 -39.87 -35.80
CA GLU A 254 -34.52 -40.94 -35.40
C GLU A 254 -35.75 -41.04 -36.30
N ALA A 255 -36.30 -39.90 -36.73
CA ALA A 255 -37.43 -39.88 -37.65
C ALA A 255 -37.07 -40.46 -39.03
N LEU A 256 -35.86 -40.16 -39.53
CA LEU A 256 -35.35 -40.72 -40.78
C LEU A 256 -35.08 -42.22 -40.67
N GLU A 257 -34.48 -42.68 -39.57
CA GLU A 257 -34.22 -44.11 -39.33
C GLU A 257 -35.50 -44.93 -39.31
N ARG A 258 -36.61 -44.39 -38.76
CA ARG A 258 -37.93 -45.05 -38.81
C ARG A 258 -38.53 -45.09 -40.23
N MET A 259 -38.11 -44.20 -41.12
CA MET A 259 -38.60 -44.13 -42.50
C MET A 259 -37.80 -45.01 -43.48
N MET A 260 -36.61 -45.48 -43.10
CA MET A 260 -35.85 -46.44 -43.91
C MET A 260 -36.42 -47.86 -43.71
N PRO A 261 -36.92 -48.53 -44.76
CA PRO A 261 -37.30 -49.94 -44.66
C PRO A 261 -36.07 -50.77 -44.30
N SER A 262 -36.22 -51.78 -43.45
CA SER A 262 -35.16 -52.77 -43.23
C SER A 262 -34.84 -53.47 -44.56
N GLU A 263 -33.68 -53.19 -45.15
CA GLU A 263 -33.21 -53.83 -46.39
C GLU A 263 -32.85 -55.33 -46.21
N GLY A 264 -33.53 -56.07 -45.32
CA GLY A 264 -33.06 -57.38 -44.86
C GLY A 264 -34.09 -58.49 -44.65
N GLN A 265 -35.35 -58.38 -45.11
CA GLN A 265 -36.34 -59.45 -44.87
C GLN A 265 -37.17 -59.91 -46.08
N ALA A 266 -36.77 -59.60 -47.31
CA ALA A 266 -37.44 -60.14 -48.50
C ALA A 266 -36.46 -60.99 -49.32
N GLY A 267 -36.45 -62.31 -49.09
CA GLY A 267 -35.80 -63.22 -50.04
C GLY A 267 -35.37 -64.58 -49.53
N HIS A 268 -36.22 -65.35 -48.85
CA HIS A 268 -36.07 -66.82 -48.91
C HIS A 268 -37.36 -67.58 -48.59
N GLU A 269 -38.40 -67.38 -49.40
CA GLU A 269 -39.47 -68.37 -49.52
C GLU A 269 -39.82 -68.50 -51.00
N THR A 270 -39.42 -69.62 -51.61
CA THR A 270 -40.20 -70.44 -52.56
C THR A 270 -39.32 -71.57 -53.08
N GLY A 271 -39.79 -72.81 -52.97
CA GLY A 271 -39.30 -73.93 -53.78
C GLY A 271 -39.42 -75.29 -53.10
N GLU A 272 -40.64 -75.81 -53.01
CA GLU A 272 -40.92 -77.26 -53.00
C GLU A 272 -40.41 -77.93 -54.28
#